data_AF-A0A9P3PYN2-F1
#
_entry.id   AF-A0A9P3PYN2-F1
#
_cell.length_a   1.000
_cell.length_b   1.000
_cell.length_c   1.000
_cell.angle_alpha   90.00
_cell.angle_beta   90.00
_cell.angle_gamma   90.00
#
_symmetry.space_group_name_H-M   'P 1'
#
loop_
_entity.id
_entity.type
_entity.pdbx_description
1 polymer ?
#
loop_
_entity_poly.entity_id
_entity_poly.type
_entity_poly.pdbx_seq_one_letter_code
_entity_poly.pdbx_strand_id
1 'polypeptide(L)'
;MSDSLPKIKPLGKANFAEWQGETRAWLMKQRMWGIVSGREKRPESSKLEEVEKWESKAEQAAGDIFLLVEASQRVHFRGYETNPVEMWARLERHFMAKKPGARFNAYDELFSIQKAEDESLVDLGTRVENAIAQIKNLRPKDMTLEDLDKELEAMALIRAL
;
A
#
# COMPACT_ATOMS: atom_id res chain seq x y z
N MET A 1 4.97 12.65 23.51
CA MET A 1 5.84 12.29 22.36
C MET A 1 5.44 13.19 21.21
N SER A 2 6.35 13.56 20.30
CA SER A 2 6.03 14.52 19.23
C SER A 2 4.84 14.03 18.38
N ASP A 3 3.67 14.67 18.53
CA ASP A 3 2.41 14.41 17.78
C ASP A 3 2.47 14.91 16.33
N SER A 4 3.66 15.01 15.76
CA SER A 4 3.82 15.37 14.36
C SER A 4 3.72 14.11 13.52
N LEU A 5 2.80 14.12 12.55
CA LEU A 5 2.73 13.13 11.50
C LEU A 5 4.13 12.89 10.92
N PRO A 6 4.50 11.63 10.63
CA PRO A 6 5.80 11.34 10.07
C PRO A 6 5.91 12.00 8.69
N LYS A 7 7.13 12.29 8.23
CA LYS A 7 7.39 12.80 6.88
C LYS A 7 7.25 11.68 5.83
N ILE A 8 6.14 10.95 5.88
CA ILE A 8 5.77 9.90 4.94
C ILE A 8 4.98 10.58 3.82
N LYS A 9 5.33 10.27 2.57
CA LYS A 9 4.57 10.75 1.42
C LYS A 9 3.17 10.12 1.45
N PRO A 10 2.06 10.89 1.45
CA PRO A 10 0.73 10.31 1.50
C PRO A 10 0.46 9.31 0.36
N LEU A 11 -0.39 8.32 0.62
CA LEU A 11 -0.74 7.31 -0.38
C LEU A 11 -1.53 7.93 -1.53
N GLY A 12 -0.91 7.94 -2.71
CA GLY A 12 -1.51 8.25 -4.00
C GLY A 12 -1.62 7.00 -4.88
N LYS A 13 -1.68 7.18 -6.20
CA LYS A 13 -1.95 6.08 -7.15
C LYS A 13 -0.78 5.12 -7.39
N ALA A 14 0.47 5.57 -7.24
CA ALA A 14 1.66 4.87 -7.72
C ALA A 14 2.73 4.61 -6.64
N ASN A 15 2.51 5.01 -5.38
CA ASN A 15 3.52 4.87 -4.31
C ASN A 15 3.14 3.84 -3.24
N PHE A 16 2.23 2.91 -3.52
CA PHE A 16 1.73 1.99 -2.50
C PHE A 16 2.83 1.16 -1.83
N ALA A 17 3.80 0.63 -2.59
CA ALA A 17 4.85 -0.22 -2.02
C ALA A 17 5.74 0.52 -1.00
N GLU A 18 6.19 1.73 -1.35
CA GLU A 18 6.98 2.60 -0.48
C GLU A 18 6.14 3.05 0.72
N TRP A 19 4.93 3.56 0.47
CA TRP A 19 3.99 3.99 1.51
C TRP A 19 3.66 2.88 2.50
N GLN A 20 3.43 1.65 2.02
CA GLN A 20 3.12 0.49 2.85
C GLN A 20 4.29 0.18 3.78
N GLY A 21 5.53 0.23 3.28
CA GLY A 21 6.74 0.01 4.08
C GLY A 21 6.92 1.07 5.16
N GLU A 22 6.87 2.34 4.79
CA GLU A 22 7.06 3.47 5.71
C GLU A 22 5.96 3.55 6.77
N THR A 23 4.70 3.44 6.34
CA THR A 23 3.53 3.53 7.24
C THR A 23 3.51 2.36 8.22
N ARG A 24 3.85 1.15 7.76
CA ARG A 24 4.01 -0.01 8.63
C ARG A 24 5.11 0.21 9.68
N ALA A 25 6.27 0.74 9.26
CA ALA A 25 7.37 1.03 10.18
C ALA A 25 6.97 2.08 11.24
N TRP A 26 6.25 3.13 10.82
CA TRP A 26 5.73 4.15 11.72
C TRP A 26 4.68 3.58 12.70
N LEU A 27 3.72 2.76 12.23
CA LEU A 27 2.74 2.07 13.08
C LEU A 27 3.41 1.11 14.08
N MET A 28 4.51 0.46 13.70
CA MET A 28 5.30 -0.38 14.59
C MET A 28 5.98 0.44 15.68
N LYS A 29 6.57 1.60 15.32
CA LYS A 29 7.18 2.52 16.29
C LYS A 29 6.18 3.00 17.35
N GLN A 30 4.93 3.20 16.95
CA GLN A 30 3.84 3.58 17.85
C GLN A 30 3.15 2.38 18.55
N ARG A 31 3.64 1.15 18.34
CA ARG A 31 3.06 -0.10 18.84
C ARG A 31 1.62 -0.38 18.38
N MET A 32 1.15 0.30 17.34
CA MET A 32 -0.21 0.15 16.79
C MET A 32 -0.32 -0.97 15.75
N TRP A 33 0.81 -1.37 15.14
CA TRP A 33 0.82 -2.41 14.10
C TRP A 33 0.17 -3.74 14.52
N GLY A 34 0.26 -4.10 15.80
CA GLY A 34 -0.42 -5.29 16.34
C GLY A 34 -1.93 -5.27 16.05
N ILE A 35 -2.57 -4.13 16.28
CA ILE A 35 -4.00 -3.93 16.00
C ILE A 35 -4.25 -3.93 14.50
N VAL A 36 -3.52 -3.10 13.73
CA VAL A 36 -3.74 -2.94 12.27
C VAL A 36 -3.59 -4.25 11.51
N SER A 37 -2.60 -5.07 11.89
CA SER A 37 -2.39 -6.40 11.29
C SER A 37 -3.38 -7.46 11.75
N GLY A 38 -4.29 -7.14 12.67
CA GLY A 38 -5.25 -8.08 13.26
C GLY A 38 -4.65 -9.08 14.24
N ARG A 39 -3.36 -8.95 14.58
CA ARG A 39 -2.67 -9.83 15.54
C ARG A 39 -3.17 -9.59 16.97
N GLU A 40 -3.36 -8.32 17.32
CA GLU A 40 -3.88 -7.87 18.61
C GLU A 40 -5.40 -7.70 18.48
N LYS A 41 -6.13 -8.75 18.86
CA LYS A 41 -7.60 -8.74 18.83
C LYS A 41 -8.16 -7.91 19.97
N ARG A 42 -9.38 -7.40 19.76
CA ARG A 42 -10.17 -6.78 20.82
C ARG A 42 -10.29 -7.75 22.00
N PRO A 43 -9.97 -7.32 23.24
CA PRO A 43 -10.14 -8.16 24.42
C PRO A 43 -11.61 -8.54 24.64
N GLU A 44 -11.87 -9.80 25.01
CA GLU A 44 -13.19 -10.28 25.47
C GLU A 44 -13.38 -10.05 26.98
N SER A 45 -12.63 -9.10 27.55
CA SER A 45 -12.55 -8.84 28.99
C SER A 45 -13.81 -8.13 29.50
N SER A 46 -14.28 -8.51 30.69
CA SER A 46 -15.30 -7.75 31.43
C SER A 46 -14.75 -6.47 32.06
N LYS A 47 -13.42 -6.26 32.02
CA LYS A 47 -12.79 -5.03 32.49
C LYS A 47 -12.85 -3.98 31.39
N LEU A 48 -13.68 -2.97 31.61
CA LEU A 48 -13.90 -1.86 30.70
C LEU A 48 -12.57 -1.15 30.32
N GLU A 49 -11.68 -0.94 31.29
CA GLU A 49 -10.40 -0.25 31.07
C GLU A 49 -9.49 -0.94 30.04
N GLU A 50 -9.50 -2.28 29.96
CA GLU A 50 -8.71 -3.03 28.98
C GLU A 50 -9.29 -2.88 27.57
N VAL A 51 -10.62 -2.81 27.47
CA VAL A 51 -11.34 -2.60 26.20
C VAL A 51 -11.15 -1.17 25.70
N GLU A 52 -11.32 -0.17 26.56
CA GLU A 52 -11.16 1.25 26.22
C GLU A 52 -9.72 1.57 25.77
N LYS A 53 -8.70 0.98 26.43
CA LYS A 53 -7.30 1.12 25.99
C LYS A 53 -7.07 0.56 24.60
N TRP A 54 -7.68 -0.59 24.27
CA TRP A 54 -7.58 -1.17 22.94
C TRP A 54 -8.33 -0.32 21.90
N GLU A 55 -9.54 0.14 22.22
CA GLU A 55 -10.36 0.98 21.34
C GLU A 55 -9.68 2.31 21.03
N SER A 56 -9.17 3.01 22.04
CA SER A 56 -8.42 4.27 21.86
C SER A 56 -7.22 4.10 20.93
N LYS A 57 -6.49 2.99 21.07
CA LYS A 57 -5.35 2.66 20.21
C LYS A 57 -5.78 2.28 18.78
N ALA A 58 -6.94 1.65 18.62
CA ALA A 58 -7.52 1.34 17.32
C ALA A 58 -7.99 2.62 16.60
N GLU A 59 -8.63 3.54 17.31
CA GLU A 59 -9.04 4.85 16.79
C GLU A 59 -7.84 5.69 16.37
N GLN A 60 -6.77 5.71 17.18
CA GLN A 60 -5.52 6.39 16.83
C GLN A 60 -4.93 5.80 15.54
N ALA A 61 -4.84 4.47 15.44
CA ALA A 61 -4.32 3.81 14.25
C ALA A 61 -5.16 4.12 13.01
N ALA A 62 -6.49 4.17 13.14
CA ALA A 62 -7.40 4.51 12.05
C ALA A 62 -7.22 5.97 11.61
N GLY A 63 -7.15 6.90 12.55
CA GLY A 63 -6.88 8.31 12.30
C GLY A 63 -5.55 8.52 11.56
N ASP A 64 -4.50 7.86 11.99
CA ASP A 64 -3.19 7.99 11.35
C ASP A 64 -3.16 7.38 9.93
N ILE A 65 -3.78 6.21 9.72
CA ILE A 65 -3.94 5.64 8.36
C ILE A 65 -4.71 6.62 7.46
N PHE A 66 -5.79 7.23 7.97
CA PHE A 66 -6.59 8.19 7.21
C PHE A 66 -5.78 9.43 6.81
N LEU A 67 -4.97 9.95 7.73
CA LEU A 67 -4.13 11.14 7.50
C LEU A 67 -2.97 10.85 6.54
N LEU A 68 -2.42 9.64 6.56
CA LEU A 68 -1.35 9.20 5.67
C LEU A 68 -1.84 8.85 4.25
N VAL A 69 -3.10 9.06 3.93
CA VAL A 69 -3.70 8.75 2.62
C VAL A 69 -4.23 10.02 1.98
N GLU A 70 -3.98 10.21 0.69
CA GLU A 70 -4.49 11.37 -0.06
C GLU A 70 -6.02 11.40 -0.06
N ALA A 71 -6.60 12.61 -0.07
CA ALA A 71 -8.05 12.80 -0.08
C ALA A 71 -8.75 12.03 -1.22
N SER A 72 -8.10 11.90 -2.38
CA SER A 72 -8.61 11.17 -3.54
C SER A 72 -8.84 9.67 -3.28
N GLN A 73 -8.07 9.07 -2.37
CA GLN A 73 -8.10 7.64 -2.04
C GLN A 73 -8.96 7.33 -0.81
N ARG A 74 -9.30 8.34 0.01
CA ARG A 74 -10.10 8.16 1.25
C ARG A 74 -11.52 7.65 1.01
N VAL A 75 -12.02 7.72 -0.22
CA VAL A 75 -13.30 7.11 -0.61
C VAL A 75 -13.35 5.61 -0.26
N HIS A 76 -12.21 4.93 -0.24
CA HIS A 76 -12.10 3.51 0.12
C HIS A 76 -12.43 3.22 1.60
N PHE A 77 -12.37 4.22 2.48
CA PHE A 77 -12.62 4.08 3.92
C PHE A 77 -14.07 4.26 4.33
N ARG A 78 -14.95 4.69 3.43
CA ARG A 78 -16.34 5.03 3.78
C ARG A 78 -17.03 3.85 4.48
N GLY A 79 -17.50 4.05 5.70
CA GLY A 79 -18.16 3.04 6.55
C GLY A 79 -17.22 2.16 7.38
N TYR A 80 -15.92 2.42 7.36
CA TYR A 80 -14.88 1.67 8.07
C TYR A 80 -13.86 2.59 8.75
N GLU A 81 -14.18 3.88 8.90
CA GLU A 81 -13.26 4.94 9.34
C GLU A 81 -12.69 4.71 10.75
N THR A 82 -13.31 3.84 11.55
CA THR A 82 -12.89 3.48 12.91
C THR A 82 -12.28 2.08 13.00
N ASN A 83 -12.22 1.33 11.89
CA ASN A 83 -11.71 -0.02 11.85
C ASN A 83 -10.37 -0.06 11.10
N PRO A 84 -9.23 0.10 11.79
CA PRO A 84 -7.93 0.18 11.13
C PRO A 84 -7.54 -1.11 10.38
N VAL A 85 -8.04 -2.26 10.83
CA VAL A 85 -7.81 -3.56 10.16
C VAL A 85 -8.46 -3.57 8.79
N GLU A 86 -9.74 -3.18 8.72
CA GLU A 86 -10.47 -3.19 7.45
C GLU A 86 -10.02 -2.04 6.53
N MET A 87 -9.63 -0.89 7.09
CA MET A 87 -8.98 0.18 6.32
C MET A 87 -7.71 -0.31 5.64
N TRP A 88 -6.79 -0.93 6.38
CA TRP A 88 -5.54 -1.46 5.83
C TRP A 88 -5.80 -2.54 4.78
N ALA A 89 -6.69 -3.50 5.10
CA ALA A 89 -7.03 -4.58 4.18
C ALA A 89 -7.66 -4.06 2.87
N ARG A 90 -8.44 -2.98 2.91
CA ARG A 90 -9.02 -2.36 1.71
C ARG A 90 -7.98 -1.69 0.83
N LEU A 91 -7.01 -0.99 1.42
CA LEU A 91 -5.89 -0.45 0.66
C LEU A 91 -5.08 -1.57 0.01
N GLU A 92 -4.75 -2.63 0.75
CA GLU A 92 -4.07 -3.79 0.19
C GLU A 92 -4.88 -4.43 -0.93
N ARG A 93 -6.19 -4.67 -0.74
CA ARG A 93 -7.04 -5.22 -1.80
C ARG A 93 -7.13 -4.32 -3.02
N HIS A 94 -7.13 -2.99 -2.86
CA HIS A 94 -7.23 -2.04 -3.96
C HIS A 94 -5.91 -1.94 -4.74
N PHE A 95 -4.82 -1.63 -4.04
CA PHE A 95 -3.51 -1.38 -4.63
C PHE A 95 -2.72 -2.64 -4.95
N MET A 96 -2.95 -3.73 -4.21
CA MET A 96 -2.40 -5.06 -4.51
C MET A 96 -3.44 -5.95 -5.19
N ALA A 97 -4.49 -5.39 -5.79
CA ALA A 97 -5.34 -6.14 -6.70
C ALA A 97 -4.45 -6.71 -7.81
N LYS A 98 -4.15 -8.01 -7.73
CA LYS A 98 -3.34 -8.75 -8.71
C LYS A 98 -4.11 -8.98 -10.01
N LYS A 99 -4.78 -7.94 -10.51
CA LYS A 99 -5.53 -7.94 -11.76
C LYS A 99 -4.57 -7.67 -12.92
N PRO A 100 -4.82 -8.23 -14.11
CA PRO A 100 -4.01 -7.97 -15.31
C PRO A 100 -3.77 -6.48 -15.57
N GLY A 101 -4.79 -5.63 -15.39
CA GLY A 101 -4.66 -4.18 -15.58
C GLY A 101 -3.67 -3.49 -14.62
N ALA A 102 -3.56 -3.95 -13.37
CA ALA A 102 -2.58 -3.39 -12.43
C ALA A 102 -1.15 -3.79 -12.82
N ARG A 103 -0.97 -5.03 -13.32
CA ARG A 103 0.31 -5.47 -13.89
C ARG A 103 0.64 -4.69 -15.17
N PHE A 104 -0.33 -4.49 -16.06
CA PHE A 104 -0.16 -3.65 -17.25
C PHE A 104 0.38 -2.26 -16.88
N ASN A 105 -0.24 -1.58 -15.92
CA ASN A 105 0.23 -0.26 -15.47
C ASN A 105 1.65 -0.31 -14.90
N ALA A 106 2.02 -1.36 -14.16
CA ALA A 106 3.37 -1.51 -13.62
C ALA A 106 4.42 -1.80 -14.71
N TYR A 107 4.06 -2.56 -15.75
CA TYR A 107 4.90 -2.74 -16.94
C TYR A 107 5.03 -1.44 -17.74
N ASP A 108 3.94 -0.67 -17.86
CA ASP A 108 3.95 0.63 -18.51
C ASP A 108 4.83 1.65 -17.79
N GLU A 109 4.74 1.70 -16.47
CA GLU A 109 5.62 2.51 -15.62
C GLU A 109 7.09 2.09 -15.79
N LEU A 110 7.40 0.79 -15.73
CA LEU A 110 8.77 0.28 -15.95
C LEU A 110 9.34 0.72 -17.29
N PHE A 111 8.60 0.53 -18.39
CA PHE A 111 9.08 0.87 -19.73
C PHE A 111 9.07 2.37 -20.03
N SER A 112 8.31 3.15 -19.24
CA SER A 112 8.31 4.62 -19.32
C SER A 112 9.46 5.27 -18.54
N ILE A 113 10.23 4.50 -17.75
CA ILE A 113 11.39 5.04 -17.03
C ILE A 113 12.42 5.55 -18.04
N GLN A 114 12.66 6.85 -17.98
CA GLN A 114 13.76 7.53 -18.66
C GLN A 114 14.60 8.26 -17.62
N LYS A 115 15.92 8.33 -17.89
CA LYS A 115 16.85 9.08 -17.06
C LYS A 115 16.52 10.58 -17.15
N ALA A 116 16.33 11.24 -16.01
CA ALA A 116 16.21 12.70 -16.00
C ALA A 116 17.58 13.37 -16.20
N GLU A 117 17.60 14.64 -16.63
CA GLU A 117 18.85 15.38 -16.91
C GLU A 117 19.80 15.37 -15.71
N ASP A 118 19.29 15.71 -14.53
CA ASP A 118 20.04 15.82 -13.27
C ASP A 118 20.08 14.53 -12.42
N GLU A 119 19.55 13.42 -12.93
CA GLU A 119 19.49 12.15 -12.19
C GLU A 119 20.80 11.37 -12.32
N SER A 120 21.28 10.79 -11.21
CA SER A 120 22.44 9.90 -11.23
C SER A 120 22.06 8.51 -11.78
N LEU A 121 23.04 7.76 -12.31
CA LEU A 121 22.78 6.38 -12.75
C LEU A 121 22.37 5.46 -11.59
N VAL A 122 22.79 5.78 -10.37
CA VAL A 122 22.42 5.03 -9.17
C VAL A 122 20.94 5.21 -8.86
N ASP A 123 20.46 6.47 -8.86
CA ASP A 123 19.06 6.79 -8.58
C ASP A 123 18.13 6.20 -9.66
N LEU A 124 18.55 6.27 -10.93
CA LEU A 124 17.87 5.60 -12.03
C LEU A 124 17.78 4.08 -11.80
N GLY A 125 18.89 3.46 -11.41
CA GLY A 125 18.95 2.03 -11.07
C GLY A 125 17.95 1.66 -9.97
N THR A 126 17.90 2.46 -8.90
CA THR A 126 16.94 2.27 -7.80
C THR A 126 15.49 2.37 -8.28
N ARG A 127 15.15 3.30 -9.18
CA ARG A 127 13.80 3.38 -9.76
C ARG A 127 13.43 2.14 -10.56
N VAL A 128 14.36 1.61 -11.36
CA VAL A 128 14.15 0.37 -12.13
C VAL A 128 13.97 -0.82 -11.19
N GLU A 129 14.79 -0.95 -10.15
CA GLU A 129 14.67 -2.00 -9.14
C GLU A 129 13.31 -1.96 -8.43
N ASN A 130 12.86 -0.76 -8.05
CA ASN A 130 11.56 -0.54 -7.41
C ASN A 130 10.40 -0.91 -8.34
N ALA A 131 10.47 -0.53 -9.62
CA ALA A 131 9.45 -0.92 -10.61
C ALA A 131 9.38 -2.44 -10.80
N ILE A 132 10.52 -3.13 -10.84
CA ILE A 132 10.56 -4.60 -10.89
C ILE A 132 10.00 -5.23 -9.62
N ALA A 133 10.30 -4.69 -8.45
CA ALA A 133 9.75 -5.16 -7.18
C ALA A 133 8.22 -5.02 -7.15
N GLN A 134 7.67 -3.92 -7.66
CA GLN A 134 6.24 -3.70 -7.78
C GLN A 134 5.58 -4.72 -8.72
N ILE A 135 6.16 -4.99 -9.89
CA ILE A 135 5.67 -6.04 -10.79
C ILE A 135 5.62 -7.39 -10.07
N LYS A 136 6.69 -7.77 -9.35
CA LYS A 136 6.74 -9.02 -8.59
C LYS A 136 5.65 -9.09 -7.51
N ASN A 137 5.40 -8.00 -6.80
CA ASN A 137 4.34 -7.93 -5.79
C ASN A 137 2.93 -8.14 -6.37
N LEU A 138 2.71 -7.70 -7.62
CA LEU A 138 1.44 -7.83 -8.33
C LEU A 138 1.24 -9.19 -9.02
N ARG A 139 2.25 -10.08 -9.03
CA ARG A 139 2.13 -11.42 -9.61
C ARG A 139 1.34 -12.36 -8.70
N PRO A 140 0.27 -13.01 -9.19
CA PRO A 140 -0.36 -14.15 -8.51
C PRO A 140 0.67 -15.24 -8.24
N LYS A 141 0.47 -16.02 -7.17
CA LYS A 141 1.43 -17.08 -6.80
C LYS A 141 1.47 -18.21 -7.82
N ASP A 142 0.36 -18.37 -8.54
CA ASP A 142 0.05 -19.37 -9.56
C ASP A 142 0.24 -18.86 -10.99
N MET A 143 0.74 -17.63 -11.17
CA MET A 143 0.98 -17.07 -12.49
C MET A 143 2.05 -17.87 -13.24
N THR A 144 1.70 -18.34 -14.43
CA THR A 144 2.58 -19.08 -15.32
C THR A 144 3.30 -18.15 -16.31
N LEU A 145 4.27 -18.68 -17.04
CA LEU A 145 4.86 -17.98 -18.19
C LEU A 145 3.84 -17.77 -19.31
N GLU A 146 2.92 -18.72 -19.52
CA GLU A 146 1.85 -18.58 -20.52
C GLU A 146 0.91 -17.41 -20.19
N ASP A 147 0.60 -17.20 -18.91
CA ASP A 147 -0.18 -16.04 -18.47
C ASP A 147 0.57 -14.73 -18.75
N LEU A 148 1.89 -14.71 -18.56
CA LEU A 148 2.73 -13.56 -18.88
C LEU A 148 2.71 -13.27 -20.39
N ASP A 149 2.85 -14.29 -21.23
CA ASP A 149 2.87 -14.12 -22.68
C ASP A 149 1.53 -13.57 -23.20
N LYS A 150 0.39 -14.11 -22.71
CA LYS A 150 -0.95 -13.59 -23.02
C LYS A 150 -1.14 -12.15 -22.57
N GLU A 151 -0.62 -11.80 -21.39
CA GLU A 151 -0.66 -10.42 -20.93
C GLU A 151 0.16 -9.52 -21.83
N LEU A 152 1.40 -9.89 -22.18
CA LEU A 152 2.28 -9.13 -23.06
C LEU A 152 1.65 -8.90 -24.44
N GLU A 153 1.01 -9.91 -25.02
CA GLU A 153 0.23 -9.79 -26.26
C GLU A 153 -0.88 -8.75 -26.12
N ALA A 154 -1.68 -8.84 -25.06
CA ALA A 154 -2.73 -7.86 -24.79
C ALA A 154 -2.17 -6.44 -24.58
N MET A 155 -1.01 -6.28 -23.93
CA MET A 155 -0.41 -4.95 -23.75
C MET A 155 0.03 -4.35 -25.08
N ALA A 156 0.64 -5.18 -25.93
CA ALA A 156 1.08 -4.76 -27.26
C ALA A 156 -0.11 -4.31 -28.10
N LEU A 157 -1.22 -5.05 -28.06
CA LEU A 157 -2.46 -4.67 -28.73
C LEU A 157 -3.02 -3.34 -28.19
N ILE A 158 -3.11 -3.17 -26.87
CA ILE A 158 -3.64 -1.92 -26.27
C ILE A 158 -2.78 -0.71 -26.66
N ARG A 159 -1.45 -0.86 -26.70
CA ARG A 159 -0.54 0.24 -27.09
C ARG A 159 -0.56 0.56 -28.60
N ALA A 160 -1.00 -0.37 -29.43
CA ALA A 160 -1.07 -0.19 -30.87
C ALA A 160 -2.37 0.52 -31.33
N LEU A 161 -3.36 0.66 -30.44
CA LEU A 161 -4.61 1.37 -30.67
C LEU A 161 -4.49 2.85 -30.30
#